data_AF-A0A1B8B5I6-F1
#
_entry.id   AF-A0A1B8B5I6-F1
#
_cell.length_a   1.000
_cell.length_b   1.000
_cell.length_c   1.000
_cell.angle_alpha   90.00
_cell.angle_beta   90.00
_cell.angle_gamma   90.00
#
_symmetry.space_group_name_H-M   'P 1'
#
loop_
_entity.id
_entity.type
_entity.pdbx_description
1 polymer ?
#
loop_
_entity_poly.entity_id
_entity_poly.type
_entity_poly.pdbx_seq_one_letter_code
_entity_poly.pdbx_strand_id
1 'polypeptide(L)'
;MGNFGTAVTSLLDTYTKCLSLLKGTRNHDDGASSDTHSTLSASLRSDRARVRRVYASRLSKDGSQFERGDAPARSALRRIVKKLTTTLTSIVSHDGKRQPVRYESLLALSNGSSIEAVRTMNDLSSRVGSRSTISQSSVTPRTARGIQVTNNNHPSVDIDIDIDMEAPKVGAHQTSQLLITESQY
;
A
#
# COMPACT_ATOMS: atom_id res chain seq x y z
N MET A 1 -6.25 12.75 -18.85
CA MET A 1 -6.72 11.84 -17.78
C MET A 1 -5.51 11.28 -17.02
N GLY A 2 -5.44 11.40 -15.69
CA GLY A 2 -4.32 10.85 -14.91
C GLY A 2 -4.29 9.31 -14.83
N ASN A 3 -3.10 8.74 -14.65
CA ASN A 3 -2.86 7.31 -14.45
C ASN A 3 -3.28 6.85 -13.03
N PHE A 4 -3.16 5.56 -12.72
CA PHE A 4 -3.46 5.04 -11.37
C PHE A 4 -2.54 5.65 -10.31
N GLY A 5 -1.25 5.80 -10.61
CA GLY A 5 -0.28 6.49 -9.74
C GLY A 5 -0.70 7.90 -9.34
N THR A 6 -1.23 8.71 -10.28
CA THR A 6 -1.76 10.06 -10.02
C THR A 6 -2.86 10.02 -8.96
N ALA A 7 -3.77 9.05 -9.07
CA ALA A 7 -4.87 8.90 -8.10
C ALA A 7 -4.40 8.41 -6.72
N VAL A 8 -3.32 7.61 -6.66
CA VAL A 8 -2.66 7.26 -5.39
C VAL A 8 -2.00 8.48 -4.77
N THR A 9 -1.33 9.32 -5.56
CA THR A 9 -0.77 10.59 -5.09
C THR A 9 -1.86 11.53 -4.55
N SER A 10 -3.00 11.65 -5.23
CA SER A 10 -4.15 12.40 -4.71
C SER A 10 -4.68 11.86 -3.38
N LEU A 11 -4.70 10.54 -3.18
CA LEU A 11 -5.07 9.94 -1.90
C LEU A 11 -4.06 10.28 -0.79
N LEU A 12 -2.76 10.17 -1.06
CA LEU A 12 -1.68 10.51 -0.12
C LEU A 12 -1.63 12.01 0.24
N ASP A 13 -1.98 12.88 -0.72
CA ASP A 13 -2.17 14.31 -0.51
C ASP A 13 -3.40 14.60 0.37
N THR A 14 -4.52 13.91 0.14
CA THR A 14 -5.72 14.07 0.97
C THR A 14 -5.46 13.65 2.43
N TYR A 15 -4.72 12.54 2.66
CA TYR A 15 -4.24 12.21 4.01
C TYR A 15 -3.33 13.28 4.63
N THR A 16 -2.50 13.94 3.82
CA THR A 16 -1.67 15.08 4.28
C THR A 16 -2.55 16.27 4.71
N LYS A 17 -3.60 16.56 3.94
CA LYS A 17 -4.58 17.61 4.26
C LYS A 17 -5.32 17.32 5.58
N CYS A 18 -5.74 16.08 5.83
CA CYS A 18 -6.28 15.66 7.12
C CYS A 18 -5.31 16.00 8.27
N LEU A 19 -4.04 15.59 8.14
CA LEU A 19 -3.01 15.82 9.16
C LEU A 19 -2.73 17.30 9.42
N SER A 20 -2.77 18.14 8.37
CA SER A 20 -2.64 19.60 8.51
C SER A 20 -3.83 20.23 9.23
N LEU A 21 -5.06 19.80 8.93
CA LEU A 21 -6.27 20.26 9.61
C LEU A 21 -6.27 19.87 11.09
N LEU A 22 -5.90 18.62 11.41
CA LEU A 22 -5.67 18.20 12.79
C LEU A 22 -4.63 19.11 13.47
N LYS A 23 -3.49 19.39 12.85
CA LYS A 23 -2.49 20.30 13.44
C LYS A 23 -3.05 21.70 13.74
N GLY A 24 -3.99 22.19 12.93
CA GLY A 24 -4.64 23.48 13.13
C GLY A 24 -5.57 23.53 14.34
N THR A 25 -6.31 22.46 14.65
CA THR A 25 -7.29 22.45 15.76
C THR A 25 -6.65 22.41 17.14
N ARG A 26 -5.39 21.97 17.28
CA ARG A 26 -4.69 21.86 18.58
C ARG A 26 -4.47 23.21 19.27
N ASN A 27 -4.52 24.32 18.55
CA ASN A 27 -4.29 25.66 19.11
C ASN A 27 -5.56 26.29 19.74
N HIS A 28 -6.66 25.54 19.86
CA HIS A 28 -7.98 26.12 20.18
C HIS A 28 -8.83 25.29 21.17
N ASP A 29 -8.27 24.23 21.77
CA ASP A 29 -9.01 23.30 22.63
C ASP A 29 -8.13 22.88 23.82
N ASP A 30 -8.53 23.24 25.04
CA ASP A 30 -7.75 23.01 26.26
C ASP A 30 -7.84 21.54 26.74
N GLY A 31 -6.71 20.84 26.66
CA GLY A 31 -6.40 19.63 27.43
C GLY A 31 -7.13 18.33 27.06
N ALA A 32 -8.47 18.33 27.05
CA ALA A 32 -9.28 17.10 27.10
C ALA A 32 -9.36 16.31 25.77
N SER A 33 -9.10 16.95 24.63
CA SER A 33 -9.19 16.33 23.29
C SER A 33 -7.84 15.85 22.72
N SER A 34 -6.76 15.93 23.52
CA SER A 34 -5.39 15.60 23.10
C SER A 34 -5.20 14.13 22.69
N ASP A 35 -5.78 13.18 23.43
CA ASP A 35 -5.46 11.75 23.24
C ASP A 35 -6.16 11.15 22.01
N THR A 36 -7.42 11.54 21.76
CA THR A 36 -8.15 11.16 20.54
C THR A 36 -7.53 11.80 19.30
N HIS A 37 -7.06 13.05 19.43
CA HIS A 37 -6.30 13.75 18.39
C HIS A 37 -4.96 13.08 18.07
N SER A 38 -4.19 12.71 19.10
CA SER A 38 -2.92 11.99 18.96
C SER A 38 -3.13 10.62 18.30
N THR A 39 -4.17 9.88 18.73
CA THR A 39 -4.56 8.58 18.19
C THR A 39 -4.96 8.68 16.71
N LEU A 40 -5.83 9.63 16.34
CA LEU A 40 -6.21 9.86 14.95
C LEU A 40 -5.01 10.31 14.10
N SER A 41 -4.14 11.17 14.63
CA SER A 41 -2.91 11.59 13.98
C SER A 41 -1.97 10.40 13.71
N ALA A 42 -1.86 9.47 14.65
CA ALA A 42 -1.07 8.24 14.51
C ALA A 42 -1.69 7.28 13.48
N SER A 43 -3.01 7.07 13.51
CA SER A 43 -3.75 6.27 12.52
C SER A 43 -3.59 6.83 11.10
N LEU A 44 -3.86 8.12 10.88
CA LEU A 44 -3.69 8.79 9.58
C LEU A 44 -2.26 8.66 9.03
N ARG A 45 -1.23 8.78 9.90
CA ARG A 45 0.18 8.57 9.51
C ARG A 45 0.44 7.11 9.15
N SER A 46 -0.10 6.16 9.92
CA SER A 46 0.04 4.72 9.70
C SER A 46 -0.63 4.29 8.40
N ASP A 47 -1.84 4.75 8.13
CA ASP A 47 -2.60 4.51 6.89
C ASP A 47 -1.88 5.09 5.67
N ARG A 48 -1.47 6.37 5.73
CA ARG A 48 -0.68 7.01 4.66
C ARG A 48 0.62 6.24 4.39
N ALA A 49 1.31 5.78 5.43
CA ALA A 49 2.52 4.97 5.30
C ALA A 49 2.23 3.57 4.72
N ARG A 50 1.13 2.91 5.13
CA ARG A 50 0.68 1.62 4.61
C ARG A 50 0.37 1.71 3.12
N VAL A 51 -0.47 2.66 2.71
CA VAL A 51 -0.84 2.91 1.31
C VAL A 51 0.41 3.19 0.47
N ARG A 52 1.34 4.04 0.96
CA ARG A 52 2.60 4.33 0.26
C ARG A 52 3.50 3.08 0.12
N ARG A 53 3.66 2.28 1.18
CA ARG A 53 4.48 1.05 1.14
C ARG A 53 3.91 0.01 0.19
N VAL A 54 2.60 -0.23 0.22
CA VAL A 54 1.95 -1.18 -0.70
C VAL A 54 2.08 -0.68 -2.14
N TYR A 55 1.81 0.60 -2.40
CA TYR A 55 1.98 1.17 -3.74
C TYR A 55 3.41 1.00 -4.27
N ALA A 56 4.43 1.38 -3.48
CA ALA A 56 5.83 1.24 -3.88
C ALA A 56 6.21 -0.23 -4.14
N SER A 57 5.83 -1.15 -3.25
CA SER A 57 6.09 -2.59 -3.40
C SER A 57 5.44 -3.18 -4.66
N ARG A 58 4.19 -2.82 -4.96
CA ARG A 58 3.51 -3.26 -6.20
C ARG A 58 4.11 -2.60 -7.44
N LEU A 59 4.48 -1.32 -7.38
CA LEU A 59 5.14 -0.63 -8.48
C LEU A 59 6.50 -1.24 -8.82
N SER A 60 7.31 -1.61 -7.83
CA SER A 60 8.59 -2.31 -8.04
C SER A 60 8.40 -3.72 -8.62
N LYS A 61 7.30 -4.40 -8.31
CA LYS A 61 7.02 -5.76 -8.80
C LYS A 61 6.40 -5.79 -10.20
N ASP A 62 5.36 -4.99 -10.40
CA ASP A 62 4.46 -5.08 -11.55
C ASP A 62 4.69 -3.94 -12.58
N GLY A 63 5.57 -2.98 -12.25
CA GLY A 63 6.09 -1.95 -13.15
C GLY A 63 5.05 -0.96 -13.69
N SER A 64 5.32 -0.43 -14.89
CA SER A 64 4.53 0.62 -15.53
C SER A 64 3.09 0.22 -15.87
N GLN A 65 2.80 -1.09 -15.99
CA GLN A 65 1.43 -1.61 -16.15
C GLN A 65 0.58 -1.29 -14.90
N PHE A 66 1.16 -1.46 -13.71
CA PHE A 66 0.52 -1.13 -12.44
C PHE A 66 0.38 0.38 -12.22
N GLU A 67 1.41 1.16 -12.58
CA GLU A 67 1.34 2.64 -12.52
C GLU A 67 0.25 3.20 -13.43
N ARG A 68 0.14 2.67 -14.66
CA ARG A 68 -0.93 3.04 -15.59
C ARG A 68 -2.29 2.64 -15.02
N GLY A 69 -2.38 1.38 -14.56
CA GLY A 69 -3.58 0.75 -14.04
C GLY A 69 -4.72 0.67 -15.06
N ASP A 70 -5.86 0.13 -14.62
CA ASP A 70 -7.05 -0.03 -15.45
C ASP A 70 -8.23 0.88 -15.04
N ALA A 71 -9.28 0.88 -15.85
CA ALA A 71 -10.45 1.71 -15.61
C ALA A 71 -11.20 1.37 -14.29
N PRO A 72 -11.39 0.09 -13.90
CA PRO A 72 -11.91 -0.27 -12.58
C PRO A 72 -11.08 0.27 -11.42
N ALA A 73 -9.77 -0.02 -11.35
CA ALA A 73 -8.91 0.38 -10.23
C ALA A 73 -8.80 1.90 -10.11
N ARG A 74 -8.65 2.61 -11.24
CA ARG A 74 -8.67 4.08 -11.28
C ARG A 74 -10.01 4.65 -10.81
N SER A 75 -11.14 3.97 -11.07
CA SER A 75 -12.47 4.43 -10.65
C SER A 75 -12.74 4.14 -9.18
N ALA A 76 -12.36 2.97 -8.67
CA ALA A 76 -12.43 2.64 -7.25
C ALA A 76 -11.62 3.67 -6.42
N LEU A 77 -10.37 3.92 -6.80
CA LEU A 77 -9.52 4.86 -6.07
C LEU A 77 -10.03 6.30 -6.12
N ARG A 78 -10.59 6.75 -7.25
CA ARG A 78 -11.31 8.04 -7.33
C ARG A 78 -12.52 8.12 -6.42
N ARG A 79 -13.29 7.03 -6.25
CA ARG A 79 -14.44 6.98 -5.32
C ARG A 79 -13.98 7.09 -3.88
N ILE A 80 -12.88 6.43 -3.51
CA ILE A 80 -12.24 6.53 -2.19
C ILE A 80 -11.81 7.98 -1.91
N VAL A 81 -11.05 8.60 -2.83
CA VAL A 81 -10.63 10.01 -2.69
C VAL A 81 -11.84 10.94 -2.60
N LYS A 82 -12.84 10.81 -3.48
CA LYS A 82 -14.05 11.65 -3.45
C LYS A 82 -14.79 11.51 -2.11
N LYS A 83 -14.99 10.29 -1.62
CA LYS A 83 -15.62 10.02 -0.32
C LYS A 83 -14.84 10.69 0.81
N LEU A 84 -13.51 10.55 0.82
CA LEU A 84 -12.65 11.11 1.85
C LEU A 84 -12.67 12.63 1.85
N THR A 85 -12.57 13.26 0.68
CA THR A 85 -12.68 14.72 0.52
C THR A 85 -14.07 15.23 0.88
N THR A 86 -15.16 14.58 0.45
CA THR A 86 -16.53 15.03 0.77
C THR A 86 -16.81 14.99 2.28
N THR A 87 -16.42 13.91 2.98
CA THR A 87 -16.59 13.85 4.44
C THR A 87 -15.68 14.84 5.17
N LEU A 88 -14.45 15.06 4.68
CA LEU A 88 -13.55 16.08 5.21
C LEU A 88 -14.13 17.49 5.05
N THR A 89 -14.68 17.82 3.88
CA THR A 89 -15.37 19.10 3.65
C THR A 89 -16.60 19.22 4.55
N SER A 90 -17.41 18.17 4.70
CA SER A 90 -18.55 18.18 5.65
C SER A 90 -18.11 18.54 7.08
N ILE A 91 -17.00 17.97 7.55
CA ILE A 91 -16.47 18.22 8.90
C ILE A 91 -15.86 19.63 9.05
N VAL A 92 -15.31 20.21 7.98
CA VAL A 92 -14.68 21.55 7.99
C VAL A 92 -15.67 22.69 7.70
N SER A 93 -16.71 22.45 6.90
CA SER A 93 -17.66 23.47 6.42
C SER A 93 -18.87 23.68 7.35
N HIS A 94 -18.82 23.24 8.60
CA HIS A 94 -19.84 23.56 9.60
C HIS A 94 -19.68 25.00 10.11
N ASP A 95 -20.23 25.92 9.32
CA ASP A 95 -20.24 27.35 9.60
C ASP A 95 -21.10 27.70 10.86
N GLY A 96 -20.68 28.72 11.59
CA GLY A 96 -21.44 29.36 12.66
C GLY A 96 -21.54 28.66 14.02
N LYS A 97 -21.39 27.33 14.14
CA LYS A 97 -21.43 26.63 15.45
C LYS A 97 -20.32 25.59 15.59
N ARG A 98 -19.36 25.92 16.46
CA ARG A 98 -18.14 25.18 16.86
C ARG A 98 -18.44 23.80 17.46
N GLN A 99 -18.99 22.88 16.66
CA GLN A 99 -19.07 21.46 16.97
C GLN A 99 -17.64 20.88 16.96
N PRO A 100 -17.27 20.05 17.95
CA PRO A 100 -15.98 19.38 17.93
C PRO A 100 -15.89 18.47 16.70
N VAL A 101 -14.73 18.46 16.05
CA VAL A 101 -14.38 17.54 14.97
C VAL A 101 -14.78 16.13 15.38
N ARG A 102 -15.60 15.44 14.57
CA ARG A 102 -16.04 14.07 14.86
C ARG A 102 -14.90 13.09 14.58
N TYR A 103 -13.94 13.03 15.50
CA TYR A 103 -12.70 12.26 15.42
C TYR A 103 -12.95 10.79 15.04
N GLU A 104 -13.96 10.14 15.63
CA GLU A 104 -14.37 8.77 15.29
C GLU A 104 -14.78 8.59 13.83
N SER A 105 -15.51 9.56 13.25
CA SER A 105 -15.91 9.52 11.85
C SER A 105 -14.71 9.67 10.91
N LEU A 106 -13.71 10.45 11.27
CA LEU A 106 -12.44 10.53 10.54
C LEU A 106 -11.60 9.26 10.70
N LEU A 107 -11.58 8.66 11.89
CA LEU A 107 -10.82 7.44 12.19
C LEU A 107 -11.36 6.24 11.38
N ALA A 108 -12.67 6.02 11.44
CA ALA A 108 -13.34 4.98 10.68
C ALA A 108 -13.17 5.17 9.15
N LEU A 109 -13.24 6.42 8.68
CA LEU A 109 -13.03 6.78 7.28
C LEU A 109 -11.58 6.55 6.82
N SER A 110 -10.59 6.91 7.64
CA SER A 110 -9.16 6.70 7.34
C SER A 110 -8.85 5.21 7.19
N ASN A 111 -9.23 4.42 8.20
CA ASN A 111 -9.03 2.97 8.21
C ASN A 111 -9.78 2.30 7.04
N GLY A 112 -11.04 2.67 6.80
CA GLY A 112 -11.82 2.13 5.68
C GLY A 112 -11.20 2.46 4.32
N SER A 113 -10.80 3.71 4.13
CA SER A 113 -10.10 4.18 2.92
C SER A 113 -8.77 3.46 2.69
N SER A 114 -7.97 3.24 3.73
CA SER A 114 -6.68 2.55 3.61
C SER A 114 -6.85 1.08 3.24
N ILE A 115 -7.85 0.41 3.81
CA ILE A 115 -8.23 -0.97 3.48
C ILE A 115 -8.75 -1.06 2.04
N GLU A 116 -9.69 -0.21 1.62
CA GLU A 116 -10.22 -0.19 0.24
C GLU A 116 -9.12 0.11 -0.80
N ALA A 117 -8.20 1.04 -0.49
CA ALA A 117 -7.08 1.38 -1.37
C ALA A 117 -6.10 0.20 -1.52
N VAL A 118 -5.72 -0.45 -0.41
CA VAL A 118 -4.84 -1.63 -0.43
C VAL A 118 -5.49 -2.81 -1.16
N ARG A 119 -6.80 -3.04 -0.96
CA ARG A 119 -7.55 -4.04 -1.74
C ARG A 119 -7.51 -3.73 -3.24
N THR A 120 -7.78 -2.48 -3.62
CA THR A 120 -7.71 -2.02 -5.02
C THR A 120 -6.32 -2.22 -5.63
N MET A 121 -5.24 -1.96 -4.87
CA MET A 121 -3.86 -2.22 -5.33
C MET A 121 -3.56 -3.71 -5.49
N ASN A 122 -4.01 -4.55 -4.55
CA ASN A 122 -3.77 -6.00 -4.62
C ASN A 122 -4.55 -6.66 -5.77
N ASP A 123 -5.80 -6.23 -5.99
CA ASP A 123 -6.64 -6.68 -7.12
C ASP A 123 -6.12 -6.18 -8.48
N LEU A 124 -5.56 -4.97 -8.55
CA LEU A 124 -4.86 -4.53 -9.75
C LEU A 124 -3.59 -5.36 -9.98
N SER A 125 -2.79 -5.58 -8.92
CA SER A 125 -1.55 -6.35 -8.96
C SER A 125 -1.76 -7.79 -9.44
N SER A 126 -2.80 -8.49 -8.95
CA SER A 126 -3.12 -9.83 -9.46
C SER A 126 -3.47 -9.80 -10.95
N ARG A 127 -4.29 -8.84 -11.40
CA ARG A 127 -4.72 -8.75 -12.80
C ARG A 127 -3.60 -8.34 -13.76
N VAL A 128 -2.64 -7.50 -13.36
CA VAL A 128 -1.46 -7.19 -14.18
C VAL A 128 -0.40 -8.29 -14.11
N GLY A 129 -0.19 -8.92 -12.96
CA GLY A 129 0.77 -10.01 -12.78
C GLY A 129 0.36 -11.30 -13.52
N SER A 130 -0.92 -11.69 -13.44
CA SER A 130 -1.45 -12.84 -14.19
C SER A 130 -1.50 -12.62 -15.71
N ARG A 131 -1.43 -11.37 -16.17
CA ARG A 131 -1.34 -11.07 -17.61
C ARG A 131 0.04 -11.41 -18.20
N SER A 132 1.07 -11.57 -17.37
CA SER A 132 2.40 -12.01 -17.81
C SER A 132 2.53 -13.52 -18.00
N THR A 133 1.58 -14.33 -17.55
CA THR A 133 1.63 -15.81 -17.70
C THR A 133 0.71 -16.34 -18.80
N ILE A 134 -0.20 -15.53 -19.35
CA ILE A 134 -0.99 -15.89 -20.54
C ILE A 134 -0.18 -15.51 -21.79
N SER A 135 0.95 -16.20 -21.98
CA SER A 135 1.49 -16.41 -23.32
C SER A 135 0.46 -17.25 -24.10
N GLN A 136 0.11 -16.79 -25.30
CA GLN A 136 -0.96 -17.38 -26.10
C GLN A 136 -0.56 -18.76 -26.65
N SER A 137 -0.87 -19.84 -25.92
CA SER A 137 -1.11 -21.15 -26.53
C SER A 137 -2.62 -21.30 -26.80
N SER A 138 -3.06 -20.75 -27.92
CA SER A 138 -4.44 -20.83 -28.39
C SER A 138 -4.83 -22.26 -28.73
N VAL A 139 -5.43 -22.98 -27.77
CA VAL A 139 -6.03 -24.29 -27.99
C VAL A 139 -7.32 -24.18 -28.82
N THR A 140 -7.18 -24.20 -30.15
CA THR A 140 -8.29 -24.40 -31.09
C THR A 140 -8.63 -25.89 -31.21
N PRO A 141 -9.84 -26.35 -30.86
CA PRO A 141 -10.18 -27.76 -30.97
C PRO A 141 -10.61 -28.18 -32.39
N ARG A 142 -9.93 -29.22 -32.89
CA ARG A 142 -10.43 -30.26 -33.83
C ARG A 142 -10.94 -29.85 -35.24
N THR A 143 -10.15 -30.20 -36.26
CA THR A 143 -10.56 -31.17 -37.32
C THR A 143 -9.34 -31.96 -37.79
N ALA A 144 -9.50 -33.24 -38.14
CA ALA A 144 -8.38 -34.17 -38.38
C ALA A 144 -8.22 -34.59 -39.86
N ARG A 145 -6.97 -34.70 -40.36
CA ARG A 145 -6.49 -35.66 -41.40
C ARG A 145 -5.00 -35.44 -41.77
N GLY A 146 -4.24 -36.55 -41.97
CA GLY A 146 -2.81 -36.60 -42.41
C GLY A 146 -1.81 -36.56 -41.22
N ILE A 147 -0.93 -37.55 -40.93
CA ILE A 147 0.02 -38.37 -41.72
C ILE A 147 1.11 -37.46 -42.36
N GLN A 148 2.43 -37.56 -42.15
CA GLN A 148 3.39 -38.60 -41.67
C GLN A 148 4.57 -37.89 -40.91
N VAL A 149 5.23 -38.47 -39.88
CA VAL A 149 6.57 -39.16 -39.89
C VAL A 149 7.72 -38.31 -40.47
N THR A 150 8.94 -38.19 -39.91
CA THR A 150 9.68 -38.84 -38.78
C THR A 150 9.74 -37.88 -37.54
N ASN A 151 10.63 -37.94 -36.52
CA ASN A 151 11.76 -38.83 -36.13
C ASN A 151 11.98 -38.85 -34.60
N ASN A 152 12.93 -39.65 -34.10
CA ASN A 152 13.37 -39.70 -32.69
C ASN A 152 14.73 -39.02 -32.44
N ASN A 153 14.87 -38.25 -31.35
CA ASN A 153 16.00 -38.41 -30.42
C ASN A 153 15.69 -37.80 -29.03
N HIS A 154 16.10 -38.52 -27.98
CA HIS A 154 16.03 -38.10 -26.56
C HIS A 154 17.44 -37.61 -26.10
N PRO A 155 17.64 -37.19 -24.85
CA PRO A 155 17.77 -35.80 -24.42
C PRO A 155 19.23 -35.39 -24.09
N SER A 156 19.40 -34.13 -23.67
CA SER A 156 20.34 -33.62 -22.66
C SER A 156 20.86 -32.25 -23.07
N VAL A 157 20.61 -31.24 -22.22
CA VAL A 157 21.69 -30.51 -21.53
C VAL A 157 21.10 -29.79 -20.32
N ASP A 158 21.82 -29.93 -19.21
CA ASP A 158 21.56 -29.34 -17.92
C ASP A 158 21.64 -27.80 -17.96
N ILE A 159 20.86 -27.14 -17.10
CA ILE A 159 21.14 -25.78 -16.64
C ILE A 159 20.98 -25.79 -15.12
N ASP A 160 22.10 -25.63 -14.43
CA ASP A 160 22.22 -25.71 -12.99
C ASP A 160 21.24 -24.80 -12.22
N ILE A 161 20.66 -25.37 -11.17
CA ILE A 161 19.93 -24.66 -10.14
C ILE A 161 20.92 -24.39 -9.01
N ASP A 162 21.64 -23.28 -9.09
CA ASP A 162 22.55 -22.84 -8.03
C ASP A 162 21.74 -22.19 -6.89
N ILE A 163 21.33 -23.02 -5.93
CA ILE A 163 20.74 -22.58 -4.66
C ILE A 163 21.89 -22.39 -3.67
N ASP A 164 22.44 -21.18 -3.64
CA ASP A 164 23.39 -20.81 -2.60
C ASP A 164 22.64 -20.55 -1.28
N MET A 165 22.70 -21.53 -0.37
CA MET A 165 22.25 -21.42 1.02
C MET A 165 23.37 -20.87 1.92
N GLU A 166 23.53 -19.55 2.02
CA GLU A 166 24.36 -18.97 3.08
C GLU A 166 23.48 -18.44 4.23
N ALA A 167 23.51 -19.17 5.35
CA ALA A 167 22.86 -18.77 6.60
C ALA A 167 23.93 -18.30 7.63
N PRO A 168 23.93 -17.02 8.07
CA PRO A 168 24.83 -16.58 9.13
C PRO A 168 24.38 -17.09 10.50
N LYS A 169 25.30 -17.74 11.20
CA LYS A 169 25.08 -18.43 12.48
C LYS A 169 24.85 -17.47 13.64
N VAL A 170 24.13 -17.97 14.65
CA VAL A 170 24.07 -17.37 15.99
C VAL A 170 25.47 -17.37 16.62
N GLY A 171 25.94 -16.21 17.08
CA GLY A 171 27.24 -16.06 17.75
C GLY A 171 27.09 -15.30 19.06
N ALA A 172 26.90 -16.02 20.16
CA ALA A 172 26.96 -15.44 21.50
C ALA A 172 28.41 -15.39 21.96
N HIS A 173 28.89 -14.21 22.35
CA HIS A 173 30.07 -14.07 23.21
C HIS A 173 29.82 -13.04 24.31
N GLN A 174 30.58 -13.22 25.38
CA GLN A 174 30.20 -12.90 26.76
C GLN A 174 31.34 -12.12 27.43
N THR A 175 31.00 -11.24 28.36
CA THR A 175 31.89 -10.67 29.39
C THR A 175 33.10 -9.85 28.91
N SER A 176 33.11 -8.57 29.29
CA SER A 176 34.17 -8.02 30.13
C SER A 176 33.66 -6.83 30.94
N GLN A 177 34.00 -6.81 32.23
CA GLN A 177 33.70 -5.68 33.11
C GLN A 177 34.67 -4.52 32.86
N LEU A 178 34.23 -3.30 33.17
CA LEU A 178 35.10 -2.33 33.86
C LEU A 178 34.27 -1.56 34.88
N LEU A 179 34.96 -1.09 35.92
CA LEU A 179 34.43 -0.76 37.24
C LEU A 179 35.04 0.59 37.67
N ILE A 180 34.46 1.27 38.68
CA ILE A 180 35.01 2.46 39.37
C ILE A 180 34.75 3.76 38.53
N THR A 181 34.35 4.93 39.05
CA THR A 181 34.52 5.51 40.41
C THR A 181 33.30 6.30 40.91
N GLU A 182 33.22 6.46 42.22
CA GLU A 182 32.37 7.43 42.94
C GLU A 182 32.71 8.90 42.63
N SER A 183 31.73 9.80 42.76
CA SER A 183 31.87 10.96 43.66
C SER A 183 30.53 11.62 43.97
N GLN A 184 30.28 11.89 45.25
CA GLN A 184 29.22 12.79 45.70
C GLN A 184 29.73 14.24 45.69
N TYR A 185 28.85 15.20 45.41
CA TYR A 185 28.82 16.54 45.99
C TYR A 185 27.39 17.09 45.96
#